data_AF-A0A8S1RLU9-F1
#
_entry.id   AF-A0A8S1RLU9-F1
#
_cell.length_a   1.000
_cell.length_b   1.000
_cell.length_c   1.000
_cell.angle_alpha   90.00
_cell.angle_beta   90.00
_cell.angle_gamma   90.00
#
_symmetry.space_group_name_H-M   'P 1'
#
loop_
_entity.id
_entity.type
_entity.pdbx_description
1 polymer ?
#
loop_
_entity_poly.entity_id
_entity_poly.type
_entity_poly.pdbx_seq_one_letter_code
_entity_poly.pdbx_strand_id
1 'polypeptide(L)'
;MHVYEMDSNTKEYRKTKEIAVKFGSNGDWYLFPQQYLKSKCLLVNKNGNNVNLIRRKENGDLIIQQSIDFGTSGIYGQLSDDGEYWITWDWKSKEIQIRKCREL
;
A
#
# COMPACT_ATOMS: atom_id res chain seq x y z
N MET A 1 8.02 -2.63 -6.43
CA MET A 1 8.13 -1.33 -5.72
C MET A 1 9.58 -1.10 -5.37
N HIS A 2 10.12 0.08 -5.66
CA HIS A 2 11.50 0.43 -5.35
C HIS A 2 11.56 1.31 -4.11
N VAL A 3 12.52 1.03 -3.22
CA VAL A 3 12.80 1.84 -2.04
C VAL A 3 14.08 2.61 -2.31
N TYR A 4 14.04 3.92 -2.07
CA TYR A 4 15.18 4.79 -2.21
C TYR A 4 15.45 5.50 -0.89
N GLU A 5 16.72 5.66 -0.57
CA GLU A 5 17.17 6.43 0.59
C GLU A 5 18.11 7.53 0.11
N MET A 6 18.05 8.69 0.77
CA MET A 6 18.91 9.81 0.44
C MET A 6 20.31 9.56 1.00
N ASP A 7 21.31 9.57 0.13
CA ASP A 7 22.71 9.58 0.53
C ASP A 7 23.04 10.93 1.17
N SER A 8 23.49 10.92 2.43
CA SER A 8 23.77 12.14 3.18
C SER A 8 24.93 12.95 2.62
N ASN A 9 25.85 12.30 1.89
CA ASN A 9 27.05 12.91 1.36
C ASN A 9 26.80 13.49 -0.03
N THR A 10 26.20 12.70 -0.93
CA THR A 10 25.97 13.15 -2.32
C THR A 10 24.66 13.92 -2.49
N LYS A 11 23.74 13.84 -1.50
CA LYS A 11 22.38 14.40 -1.57
C LYS A 11 21.52 13.79 -2.69
N GLU A 12 21.88 12.60 -3.15
CA GLU A 12 21.14 11.87 -4.19
C GLU A 12 20.38 10.70 -3.57
N TYR A 13 19.25 10.33 -4.18
CA TYR A 13 18.52 9.13 -3.80
C TYR A 13 19.13 7.90 -4.47
N ARG A 14 19.42 6.87 -3.68
CA ARG A 14 19.94 5.58 -4.17
C ARG A 14 18.93 4.48 -3.88
N LYS A 15 18.71 3.61 -4.87
CA LYS A 15 17.86 2.42 -4.70
C LYS A 15 18.51 1.51 -3.67
N THR A 16 17.85 1.27 -2.55
CA THR A 16 18.37 0.41 -1.47
C THR A 16 17.70 -0.95 -1.45
N LYS A 17 16.41 -1.02 -1.81
CA LYS A 17 15.64 -2.27 -1.82
C LYS A 17 14.66 -2.32 -2.98
N GLU A 18 14.31 -3.54 -3.38
CA GLU A 18 13.19 -3.83 -4.26
C GLU A 18 12.24 -4.78 -3.55
N ILE A 19 10.95 -4.42 -3.54
CA ILE A 19 9.89 -5.20 -2.91
C ILE A 19 8.99 -5.71 -4.02
N ALA A 20 8.90 -7.03 -4.11
CA ALA A 20 8.02 -7.75 -5.02
C ALA A 20 6.57 -7.60 -4.55
N VAL A 21 5.94 -6.49 -4.90
CA VAL A 21 4.51 -6.25 -4.68
C VAL A 21 3.70 -6.98 -5.75
N LYS A 22 2.51 -7.47 -5.39
CA LYS A 22 1.59 -8.00 -6.40
C LYS A 22 1.23 -6.87 -7.36
N PHE A 23 1.27 -7.21 -8.64
CA PHE A 23 0.91 -6.33 -9.75
C PHE A 23 -0.39 -6.83 -10.36
N GLY A 24 -1.30 -5.91 -10.70
CA GLY A 24 -2.45 -6.19 -11.57
C GLY A 24 -2.31 -5.45 -12.89
N SER A 25 -3.16 -5.76 -13.87
CA SER A 25 -3.11 -5.26 -15.25
C SER A 25 -2.75 -3.77 -15.42
N ASN A 26 -2.18 -3.43 -16.58
CA ASN A 26 -1.75 -2.09 -16.99
C ASN A 26 -2.83 -1.01 -16.78
N GLY A 27 -2.73 -0.30 -15.67
CA GLY A 27 -3.64 0.79 -15.34
C GLY A 27 -3.50 1.21 -13.89
N ASP A 28 -2.58 2.14 -13.63
CA ASP A 28 -2.55 2.79 -12.33
C ASP A 28 -3.44 4.01 -12.30
N TRP A 29 -4.63 3.86 -11.72
CA TRP A 29 -5.47 5.00 -11.39
C TRP A 29 -4.80 5.85 -10.30
N TYR A 30 -4.58 7.13 -10.62
CA TYR A 30 -3.87 8.11 -9.78
C TYR A 30 -4.67 8.57 -8.56
N LEU A 31 -5.93 8.14 -8.42
CA LEU A 31 -6.85 8.59 -7.37
C LEU A 31 -6.81 7.75 -6.09
N PHE A 32 -5.94 6.74 -6.02
CA PHE A 32 -5.71 6.00 -4.76
C PHE A 32 -4.43 6.53 -4.10
N PRO A 33 -4.52 7.41 -3.07
CA PRO A 33 -3.34 7.92 -2.41
C PRO A 33 -2.62 6.80 -1.66
N GLN A 34 -1.29 6.76 -1.81
CA GLN A 34 -0.45 5.93 -0.97
C GLN A 34 -0.48 6.48 0.45
N GLN A 35 -0.74 5.61 1.43
CA GLN A 35 -0.96 6.00 2.83
C GLN A 35 0.05 5.31 3.74
N TYR A 36 0.69 6.06 4.63
CA TYR A 36 1.58 5.50 5.66
C TYR A 36 1.07 5.84 7.05
N LEU A 37 0.65 4.81 7.79
CA LEU A 37 0.22 4.91 9.16
C LEU A 37 1.40 4.66 10.11
N LYS A 38 1.93 5.75 10.66
CA LYS A 38 3.14 5.74 11.51
C LYS A 38 2.97 4.89 12.76
N SER A 39 1.83 4.98 13.44
CA SER A 39 1.55 4.26 14.70
C SER A 39 1.60 2.74 14.56
N LYS A 40 1.38 2.22 13.35
CA LYS A 40 1.40 0.78 13.04
C LYS A 40 2.53 0.38 12.07
N CYS A 41 3.42 1.32 11.71
CA CYS A 41 4.46 1.11 10.71
C CYS A 41 3.93 0.48 9.41
N LEU A 42 2.74 0.90 8.96
CA LEU A 42 1.98 0.25 7.89
C LEU A 42 1.85 1.17 6.68
N LEU A 43 2.24 0.67 5.52
CA LEU A 43 2.12 1.32 4.22
C LEU A 43 1.03 0.63 3.40
N VAL A 44 0.05 1.39 2.93
CA VAL A 44 -0.94 0.94 1.95
C VAL A 44 -0.52 1.44 0.58
N ASN A 45 -0.17 0.50 -0.29
CA ASN A 45 0.29 0.77 -1.64
C ASN A 45 -0.64 0.10 -2.65
N LYS A 46 -1.18 0.89 -3.58
CA LYS A 46 -1.97 0.39 -4.70
C LYS A 46 -1.05 0.17 -5.91
N ASN A 47 -1.23 -0.95 -6.59
CA ASN A 47 -0.45 -1.33 -7.78
C ASN A 47 -1.33 -2.18 -8.73
N GLY A 48 -1.72 -1.62 -9.86
CA GLY A 48 -2.68 -2.19 -10.80
C GLY A 48 -4.04 -2.46 -10.15
N ASN A 49 -4.47 -3.72 -10.16
CA ASN A 49 -5.73 -4.16 -9.54
C ASN A 49 -5.55 -4.59 -8.07
N ASN A 50 -4.34 -4.48 -7.53
CA ASN A 50 -4.02 -4.93 -6.18
C ASN A 50 -3.82 -3.75 -5.24
N VAL A 51 -4.26 -3.91 -3.99
CA VAL A 51 -3.80 -3.07 -2.88
C VAL A 51 -3.00 -3.93 -1.92
N ASN A 52 -1.78 -3.49 -1.62
CA ASN A 52 -0.78 -4.16 -0.81
C ASN A 52 -0.65 -3.43 0.54
N LEU A 53 -0.78 -4.18 1.64
CA LEU A 53 -0.50 -3.74 2.98
C LEU A 53 0.90 -4.21 3.35
N ILE A 54 1.81 -3.25 3.54
CA ILE A 54 3.24 -3.48 3.73
C ILE A 54 3.65 -2.95 5.11
N ARG A 55 4.13 -3.83 5.98
CA ARG A 55 4.63 -3.46 7.31
C ARG A 55 6.13 -3.25 7.31
N ARG A 56 6.57 -2.17 7.93
CA ARG A 56 7.98 -1.96 8.30
C ARG A 56 8.26 -2.60 9.66
N LYS A 57 9.19 -3.54 9.68
CA LYS A 57 9.76 -4.14 10.91
C LYS A 57 10.76 -3.19 11.56
N GLU A 58 11.09 -3.46 12.83
CA GLU A 58 12.10 -2.70 13.59
C GLU A 58 13.48 -2.70 12.92
N ASN A 59 13.85 -3.82 12.29
CA ASN A 59 15.10 -3.94 11.53
C ASN A 59 15.08 -3.21 10.17
N GLY A 60 14.00 -2.49 9.85
CA GLY A 60 13.85 -1.77 8.59
C GLY A 60 13.41 -2.63 7.40
N ASP A 61 13.08 -3.89 7.60
CA ASP A 61 12.52 -4.73 6.54
C ASP A 61 11.06 -4.40 6.28
N LEU A 62 10.68 -4.52 5.00
CA LEU A 62 9.33 -4.26 4.54
C LEU A 62 8.71 -5.58 4.10
N ILE A 63 7.62 -5.97 4.77
CA ILE A 63 6.94 -7.24 4.54
C ILE A 63 5.52 -6.98 4.10
N ILE A 64 5.12 -7.60 3.00
CA ILE A 64 3.72 -7.61 2.56
C ILE A 64 2.95 -8.51 3.51
N GLN A 65 2.07 -7.92 4.31
CA GLN A 65 1.20 -8.66 5.23
C GLN A 65 -0.03 -9.18 4.51
N GLN A 66 -0.54 -8.39 3.56
CA GLN A 66 -1.72 -8.74 2.80
C GLN A 66 -1.68 -8.07 1.42
N SER A 67 -2.20 -8.77 0.42
CA SER A 67 -2.51 -8.19 -0.89
C SER A 67 -3.94 -8.58 -1.24
N ILE A 68 -4.77 -7.60 -1.57
CA ILE A 68 -6.14 -7.83 -2.04
C ILE A 68 -6.19 -7.49 -3.52
N ASP A 69 -6.62 -8.47 -4.33
CA ASP A 69 -6.94 -8.26 -5.73
C ASP A 69 -8.41 -7.88 -5.89
N PHE A 70 -8.66 -6.70 -6.43
CA PHE A 70 -10.01 -6.20 -6.71
C PHE A 70 -10.49 -6.56 -8.12
N GLY A 71 -9.63 -7.09 -8.99
CA GLY A 71 -9.95 -7.38 -10.39
C GLY A 71 -10.29 -6.15 -11.24
N THR A 72 -10.05 -4.95 -10.72
CA THR A 72 -10.21 -3.67 -11.42
C THR A 72 -9.19 -2.67 -10.88
N SER A 73 -8.74 -1.75 -11.72
CA SER A 73 -7.81 -0.68 -11.34
C SER A 73 -8.52 0.53 -10.73
N GLY A 74 -9.83 0.63 -10.96
CA GLY A 74 -10.68 1.65 -10.36
C GLY A 74 -10.97 1.28 -8.90
N ILE A 75 -10.03 1.60 -8.03
CA ILE A 75 -10.11 1.36 -6.60
C ILE A 75 -9.92 2.69 -5.90
N TYR A 76 -10.74 2.93 -4.88
CA TYR A 76 -10.64 4.07 -3.98
C TYR A 76 -10.65 3.53 -2.56
N GLY A 77 -9.98 4.21 -1.64
CA GLY A 77 -10.05 3.81 -0.25
C GLY A 77 -9.09 4.53 0.66
N GLN A 78 -9.39 4.42 1.95
CA GLN A 78 -8.62 5.05 3.02
C GLN A 78 -8.61 4.17 4.26
N LEU A 79 -7.51 4.20 4.99
CA LEU A 79 -7.47 3.75 6.38
C LEU A 79 -8.14 4.80 7.27
N SER A 80 -8.83 4.35 8.32
CA SER A 80 -9.18 5.22 9.43
C SER A 80 -7.91 5.77 10.09
N ASP A 81 -8.04 6.90 10.79
CA ASP A 81 -6.88 7.58 11.41
C ASP A 81 -6.15 6.70 12.44
N ASP A 82 -6.88 5.80 13.09
CA ASP A 82 -6.36 4.81 14.03
C ASP A 82 -5.89 3.50 13.34
N GLY A 83 -6.18 3.34 12.04
CA GLY A 83 -5.93 2.13 11.26
C GLY A 83 -6.71 0.90 11.70
N GLU A 84 -7.81 1.04 12.45
CA GLU A 84 -8.67 -0.08 12.81
C GLU A 84 -9.58 -0.52 11.66
N TYR A 85 -9.89 0.39 10.75
CA TYR A 85 -10.77 0.14 9.61
C TYR A 85 -10.10 0.52 8.31
N TRP A 86 -10.34 -0.30 7.30
CA TRP A 86 -10.01 0.00 5.92
C TRP A 86 -11.29 0.03 5.10
N ILE A 87 -11.55 1.18 4.50
CA ILE A 87 -12.76 1.47 3.73
C ILE A 87 -12.35 1.56 2.27
N THR A 88 -12.95 0.74 1.42
CA THR A 88 -12.69 0.75 -0.02
C THR A 88 -13.98 0.81 -0.81
N TRP A 89 -13.90 1.38 -2.01
CA TRP A 89 -14.90 1.20 -3.06
C TRP A 89 -14.18 0.82 -4.36
N ASP A 90 -14.77 -0.07 -5.14
CA ASP A 90 -14.17 -0.52 -6.39
C ASP A 90 -15.18 -0.62 -7.54
N TRP A 91 -14.69 -0.46 -8.77
CA TRP A 91 -15.54 -0.47 -9.97
C TRP A 91 -16.14 -1.84 -10.31
N LYS A 92 -15.63 -2.95 -9.76
CA LYS A 92 -16.13 -4.29 -10.07
C LYS A 92 -17.33 -4.64 -9.20
N SER A 93 -17.22 -4.42 -7.90
CA SER A 93 -18.31 -4.65 -6.94
C SER A 93 -19.36 -3.54 -6.98
N LYS A 94 -18.95 -2.29 -7.27
CA LYS A 94 -19.77 -1.07 -7.09
C LYS A 94 -20.20 -0.83 -5.64
N GLU A 95 -19.55 -1.46 -4.69
CA GLU A 95 -19.93 -1.44 -3.28
C GLU A 95 -18.87 -0.79 -2.40
N ILE A 96 -19.31 -0.20 -1.29
CA ILE A 96 -18.42 0.18 -0.21
C ILE A 96 -18.16 -1.07 0.63
N GLN A 97 -16.88 -1.37 0.85
CA GLN A 97 -16.41 -2.50 1.64
C GLN A 97 -15.66 -1.95 2.84
N ILE A 98 -16.10 -2.32 4.03
CA ILE A 98 -15.46 -1.93 5.30
C ILE A 98 -14.86 -3.17 5.92
N ARG A 99 -13.54 -3.16 6.12
CA ARG A 99 -12.80 -4.26 6.73
C ARG A 99 -12.24 -3.79 8.06
N LYS A 100 -12.47 -4.57 9.13
CA LYS A 100 -11.74 -4.38 10.38
C LYS A 100 -10.34 -4.96 10.22
N CYS A 101 -9.32 -4.14 10.39
CA CYS A 101 -7.92 -4.54 10.42
C CYS A 101 -7.64 -5.19 11.79
N ARG A 102 -8.04 -6.47 11.95
CA ARG A 102 -7.67 -7.26 13.13
C ARG A 102 -6.22 -7.69 13.00
N GLU A 103 -5.42 -7.42 14.04
CA GLU A 103 -4.03 -7.86 14.21
C GLU A 103 -3.29 -8.10 12.89
N LEU A 104 -3.06 -7.00 12.16
CA LEU A 104 -1.88 -6.95 11.30
C LEU A 104 -0.65 -7.02 12.20
#